data_AF-A0A7V1DT68-F1
#
_entry.id   AF-A0A7V1DT68-F1
#
_cell.length_a   1.000
_cell.length_b   1.000
_cell.length_c   1.000
_cell.angle_alpha   90.00
_cell.angle_beta   90.00
_cell.angle_gamma   90.00
#
_symmetry.space_group_name_H-M   'P 1'
#
loop_
_entity.id
_entity.type
_entity.pdbx_description
1 polymer ?
#
loop_
_entity_poly.entity_id
_entity_poly.type
_entity_poly.pdbx_seq_one_letter_code
_entity_poly.pdbx_strand_id
1 'polypeptide(L)'
;PAGHAGKGIGPVQQVELGPIDDAMAEKGKAAFEQKCAACHRFDERFVGPPLKGVTERRKPEWIMNMILNPVEMTQKDPQAKELLGTYLTQMTFQNVSQEEARAILEYFRKLDGAS
;
A
#
# COMPACT_ATOMS: atom_id res chain seq x y z
N PRO A 1 -16.82 10.38 10.39
CA PRO A 1 -15.67 11.30 10.21
C PRO A 1 -14.97 11.08 8.86
N ALA A 2 -15.39 11.86 7.86
CA ALA A 2 -14.83 11.88 6.51
C ALA A 2 -13.52 12.70 6.45
N GLY A 3 -12.54 12.34 7.28
CA GLY A 3 -11.41 13.24 7.58
C GLY A 3 -10.33 13.38 6.51
N HIS A 4 -10.28 12.50 5.49
CA HIS A 4 -9.08 12.40 4.63
C HIS A 4 -9.41 12.14 3.14
N ALA A 5 -10.65 12.38 2.69
CA ALA A 5 -11.07 12.18 1.30
C ALA A 5 -10.67 10.83 0.67
N GLY A 6 -10.60 9.76 1.47
CA GLY A 6 -10.18 8.41 1.03
C GLY A 6 -8.67 8.23 0.83
N LYS A 7 -7.83 9.19 1.25
CA LYS A 7 -6.35 9.14 1.14
C LYS A 7 -5.67 8.48 2.35
N GLY A 8 -6.44 8.10 3.37
CA GLY A 8 -5.88 7.57 4.62
C GLY A 8 -5.22 8.65 5.48
N ILE A 9 -4.43 8.21 6.46
CA ILE A 9 -3.85 9.02 7.53
C ILE A 9 -2.34 8.85 7.48
N GLY A 10 -1.62 9.90 7.10
CA GLY A 10 -0.17 9.85 7.01
C GLY A 10 0.44 11.01 6.24
N PRO A 11 1.75 10.93 5.96
CA PRO A 11 2.51 12.03 5.34
C PRO A 11 2.17 12.24 3.86
N VAL A 12 1.53 11.29 3.19
CA VAL A 12 1.26 11.36 1.75
C VAL A 12 -0.10 12.01 1.52
N GLN A 13 -0.07 13.26 1.05
CA GLN A 13 -1.28 14.06 0.80
C GLN A 13 -1.66 14.12 -0.67
N GLN A 14 -0.72 13.89 -1.58
CA GLN A 14 -0.93 13.91 -3.02
C GLN A 14 0.09 12.99 -3.70
N VAL A 15 -0.36 12.24 -4.71
CA VAL A 15 0.50 11.50 -5.62
C VAL A 15 0.12 11.84 -7.05
N GLU A 16 1.10 12.29 -7.82
CA GLU A 16 0.96 12.46 -9.27
C GLU A 16 1.34 11.15 -9.96
N LEU A 17 0.44 10.64 -10.79
CA LEU A 17 0.64 9.43 -11.57
C LEU A 17 0.78 9.82 -13.05
N GLY A 18 1.91 9.42 -13.64
CA GLY A 18 2.12 9.43 -15.08
C GLY A 18 2.06 8.00 -15.64
N PRO A 19 2.50 7.81 -16.90
CA PRO A 19 2.71 6.48 -17.46
C PRO A 19 3.56 5.62 -16.53
N ILE A 20 3.39 4.30 -16.63
CA ILE A 20 4.18 3.35 -15.83
C ILE A 20 5.67 3.56 -16.06
N ASP A 21 6.40 3.77 -14.97
CA ASP A 21 7.87 3.78 -14.96
C ASP A 21 8.40 2.39 -14.59
N ASP A 22 8.88 1.66 -15.59
CA ASP A 22 9.40 0.31 -15.43
C ASP A 22 10.62 0.22 -14.49
N ALA A 23 11.48 1.23 -14.48
CA ALA A 23 12.66 1.25 -13.63
C ALA A 23 12.27 1.50 -12.16
N MET A 24 11.28 2.35 -11.92
CA MET A 24 10.70 2.56 -10.61
C MET A 24 9.94 1.32 -10.12
N ALA A 25 9.16 0.67 -10.98
CA ALA A 25 8.48 -0.57 -10.65
C ALA A 25 9.47 -1.69 -10.28
N GLU A 26 10.62 -1.81 -10.96
CA GLU A 26 11.64 -2.82 -10.59
C GLU A 26 12.26 -2.54 -9.22
N LYS A 27 12.53 -1.27 -8.89
CA LYS A 27 12.93 -0.87 -7.52
C LYS A 27 11.85 -1.22 -6.50
N GLY A 28 10.59 -1.00 -6.85
CA GLY A 28 9.42 -1.35 -6.04
C GLY A 28 9.30 -2.83 -5.78
N LYS A 29 9.54 -3.66 -6.79
CA LYS A 29 9.58 -5.13 -6.68
C LYS A 29 10.66 -5.58 -5.70
N ALA A 30 11.88 -5.06 -5.83
CA ALA A 30 12.96 -5.38 -4.90
C ALA A 30 12.64 -5.00 -3.45
N ALA A 31 12.06 -3.81 -3.22
CA ALA A 31 11.64 -3.38 -1.90
C ALA A 31 10.48 -4.25 -1.34
N PHE A 32 9.51 -4.61 -2.19
CA PHE A 32 8.40 -5.49 -1.85
C PHE A 32 8.89 -6.89 -1.43
N GLU A 33 9.80 -7.48 -2.19
CA GLU A 33 10.37 -8.80 -1.90
C GLU A 33 11.06 -8.83 -0.52
N GLN A 34 11.78 -7.76 -0.17
CA GLN A 34 12.51 -7.67 1.09
C GLN A 34 11.61 -7.35 2.29
N LYS A 35 10.60 -6.49 2.12
CA LYS A 35 9.87 -5.88 3.24
C LYS A 35 8.41 -6.31 3.35
N CYS A 36 7.82 -6.90 2.31
CA CYS A 36 6.37 -7.16 2.24
C CYS A 36 6.02 -8.61 1.93
N ALA A 37 6.87 -9.31 1.17
CA ALA A 37 6.61 -10.68 0.71
C ALA A 37 6.55 -11.72 1.86
N ALA A 38 7.03 -11.39 3.05
CA ALA A 38 6.82 -12.25 4.23
C ALA A 38 5.33 -12.37 4.63
N CYS A 39 4.50 -11.37 4.29
CA CYS A 39 3.11 -11.31 4.72
C CYS A 39 2.10 -11.29 3.58
N HIS A 40 2.47 -10.74 2.41
CA HIS A 40 1.54 -10.55 1.31
C HIS A 40 1.83 -11.47 0.11
N ARG A 41 0.75 -11.83 -0.57
CA ARG A 41 0.75 -12.42 -1.91
C ARG A 41 -0.12 -11.57 -2.82
N PHE A 42 0.04 -11.75 -4.13
CA PHE A 42 -0.73 -10.96 -5.08
C PHE A 42 -2.15 -11.51 -5.25
N ASP A 43 -2.28 -12.80 -5.57
CA ASP A 43 -3.57 -13.41 -5.91
C ASP A 43 -4.31 -14.07 -4.74
N GLU A 44 -3.65 -14.30 -3.60
CA GLU A 44 -4.24 -15.05 -2.48
C GLU A 44 -4.03 -14.39 -1.12
N ARG A 45 -4.89 -14.77 -0.17
CA ARG A 45 -4.70 -14.44 1.24
C ARG A 45 -3.53 -15.25 1.79
N PHE A 46 -2.65 -14.57 2.53
CA PHE A 46 -1.61 -15.23 3.32
C PHE A 46 -1.72 -14.76 4.77
N VAL A 47 -0.74 -14.01 5.29
CA VAL A 47 -0.88 -13.29 6.56
C VAL A 47 -1.71 -12.03 6.37
N GLY A 48 -1.40 -11.26 5.33
CA GLY A 48 -2.15 -10.08 4.90
C GLY A 48 -3.13 -10.36 3.74
N PRO A 49 -3.91 -9.34 3.34
CA PRO A 49 -4.78 -9.40 2.17
C PRO A 49 -4.01 -9.64 0.85
N PRO A 50 -4.67 -10.26 -0.15
CA PRO A 50 -4.19 -10.26 -1.52
C PRO A 50 -4.09 -8.83 -2.04
N LEU A 51 -3.04 -8.55 -2.81
CA LEU A 51 -2.73 -7.21 -3.31
C LEU A 51 -3.18 -6.95 -4.75
N LYS A 52 -3.57 -7.98 -5.51
CA LYS A 52 -4.10 -7.81 -6.86
C LYS A 52 -5.31 -6.88 -6.88
N GLY A 53 -5.34 -5.93 -7.79
CA GLY A 53 -6.33 -4.88 -7.95
C GLY A 53 -6.32 -3.83 -6.83
N VAL A 54 -5.29 -3.77 -5.99
CA VAL A 54 -5.25 -2.80 -4.88
C VAL A 54 -5.26 -1.37 -5.40
N THR A 55 -4.63 -1.10 -6.55
CA THR A 55 -4.61 0.25 -7.14
C THR A 55 -5.95 0.66 -7.76
N GLU A 56 -6.83 -0.30 -8.02
CA GLU A 56 -8.21 -0.03 -8.43
C GLU A 56 -9.12 0.21 -7.21
N ARG A 57 -8.85 -0.49 -6.10
CA ARG A 57 -9.66 -0.43 -4.88
C ARG A 57 -9.33 0.74 -3.96
N ARG A 58 -8.11 1.29 -4.05
CA ARG A 58 -7.58 2.29 -3.11
C ARG A 58 -6.83 3.38 -3.85
N LYS A 59 -6.91 4.60 -3.32
CA LYS A 59 -6.13 5.74 -3.82
C LYS A 59 -4.63 5.50 -3.63
N PRO A 60 -3.78 6.04 -4.51
CA PRO A 60 -2.33 5.91 -4.37
C PRO A 60 -1.83 6.45 -3.02
N GLU A 61 -2.39 7.56 -2.53
CA GLU A 61 -2.05 8.11 -1.21
C GLU A 61 -2.41 7.15 -0.08
N TRP A 62 -3.57 6.48 -0.17
CA TRP A 62 -4.01 5.54 0.86
C TRP A 62 -3.07 4.34 0.94
N ILE A 63 -2.64 3.80 -0.22
CA ILE A 63 -1.69 2.68 -0.29
C ILE A 63 -0.37 3.09 0.35
N MET A 64 0.19 4.24 -0.03
CA MET A 64 1.46 4.71 0.54
C MET A 64 1.33 5.02 2.03
N ASN A 65 0.23 5.64 2.49
CA ASN A 65 0.01 5.91 3.91
C ASN A 65 -0.17 4.62 4.71
N MET A 66 -0.78 3.58 4.15
CA MET A 66 -0.84 2.26 4.80
C MET A 66 0.56 1.65 4.97
N ILE A 67 1.45 1.80 3.98
CA ILE A 67 2.84 1.32 4.06
C ILE A 67 3.65 2.12 5.09
N LEU A 68 3.49 3.45 5.10
CA LEU A 68 4.31 4.38 5.90
C LEU A 68 3.80 4.56 7.34
N ASN A 69 2.49 4.35 7.58
CA ASN A 69 1.85 4.61 8.86
C ASN A 69 0.80 3.54 9.24
N PRO A 70 1.14 2.24 9.18
CA PRO A 70 0.14 1.17 9.29
C PRO A 70 -0.57 1.11 10.64
N VAL A 71 0.11 1.48 11.74
CA VAL A 71 -0.47 1.42 13.10
C VAL A 71 -1.54 2.48 13.29
N GLU A 72 -1.27 3.74 12.94
CA GLU A 72 -2.29 4.78 13.06
C GLU A 72 -3.42 4.57 12.05
N MET A 73 -3.10 4.10 10.85
CA MET A 73 -4.09 3.71 9.85
C MET A 73 -5.07 2.69 10.43
N THR A 74 -4.61 1.55 10.95
CA THR A 74 -5.51 0.54 11.53
C THR A 74 -6.21 1.00 12.81
N GLN A 75 -5.74 2.06 13.48
CA GLN A 75 -6.38 2.65 14.65
C GLN A 75 -7.41 3.74 14.33
N LYS A 76 -7.35 4.38 13.16
CA LYS A 76 -8.15 5.58 12.86
C LYS A 76 -8.86 5.55 11.50
N ASP A 77 -8.25 4.98 10.46
CA ASP A 77 -8.87 4.86 9.14
C ASP A 77 -9.91 3.71 9.14
N PRO A 78 -11.18 3.96 8.77
CA PRO A 78 -12.23 2.93 8.80
C PRO A 78 -11.93 1.70 7.93
N GLN A 79 -11.30 1.88 6.76
CA GLN A 79 -10.99 0.77 5.87
C GLN A 79 -9.83 -0.07 6.40
N ALA A 80 -8.79 0.57 6.94
CA ALA A 80 -7.70 -0.15 7.58
C ALA A 80 -8.14 -0.88 8.86
N LYS A 81 -9.08 -0.30 9.63
CA LYS A 81 -9.71 -0.98 10.78
C LYS A 81 -10.43 -2.26 10.38
N GLU A 82 -11.22 -2.21 9.32
CA GLU A 82 -11.95 -3.38 8.81
C GLU A 82 -10.98 -4.49 8.36
N LEU A 83 -9.90 -4.10 7.68
CA LEU A 83 -8.82 -5.03 7.32
C LEU A 83 -8.20 -5.66 8.59
N LEU A 84 -7.85 -4.86 9.60
CA LEU A 84 -7.32 -5.41 10.85
C LEU A 84 -8.31 -6.39 11.51
N GLY A 85 -9.61 -6.08 11.53
CA GLY A 85 -10.63 -6.99 12.06
C GLY A 85 -10.78 -8.30 11.28
N THR A 86 -10.43 -8.31 9.99
CA THR A 86 -10.55 -9.49 9.12
C THR A 86 -9.29 -10.37 9.15
N TYR A 87 -8.11 -9.74 9.17
CA TYR A 87 -6.82 -10.43 9.10
C TYR A 87 -6.19 -10.66 10.48
N LEU A 88 -6.68 -9.96 11.51
CA LEU A 88 -6.31 -10.08 12.94
C LEU A 88 -4.81 -9.94 13.23
N THR A 89 -4.02 -9.54 12.24
CA THR A 89 -2.58 -9.33 12.34
C THR A 89 -2.29 -7.87 12.08
N GLN A 90 -1.66 -7.21 13.05
CA GLN A 90 -1.24 -5.81 12.92
C GLN A 90 -0.06 -5.72 11.95
N MET A 91 -0.24 -5.00 10.84
CA MET A 91 0.89 -4.59 10.00
C MET A 91 1.74 -3.59 10.80
N THR A 92 3.03 -3.88 10.94
CA THR A 92 4.00 -2.99 11.58
C THR A 92 4.75 -2.18 10.52
N PHE A 93 5.28 -1.03 10.90
CA PHE A 93 6.09 -0.22 9.99
C PHE A 93 7.40 -0.94 9.65
N GLN A 94 7.68 -1.15 8.37
CA GLN A 94 8.82 -1.94 7.88
C GLN A 94 10.06 -1.09 7.56
N ASN A 95 10.19 0.08 8.18
CA ASN A 95 11.27 1.04 7.89
C ASN A 95 11.34 1.39 6.39
N VAL A 96 10.20 1.75 5.81
CA VAL A 96 10.05 2.10 4.39
C VAL A 96 10.13 3.61 4.25
N SER A 97 10.98 4.11 3.36
CA SER A 97 11.03 5.55 3.02
C SER A 97 9.85 5.93 2.12
N GLN A 98 9.54 7.23 2.02
CA GLN A 98 8.47 7.68 1.11
C GLN A 98 8.78 7.35 -0.36
N GLU A 99 10.06 7.39 -0.76
CA GLU A 99 10.51 7.00 -2.10
C GLU A 99 10.33 5.50 -2.35
N GLU A 100 10.68 4.65 -1.38
CA GLU A 100 10.44 3.21 -1.48
C GLU A 100 8.94 2.90 -1.53
N ALA A 101 8.12 3.59 -0.73
CA ALA A 101 6.66 3.46 -0.79
C ALA A 101 6.11 3.87 -2.16
N ARG A 102 6.65 4.93 -2.78
CA ARG A 102 6.28 5.34 -4.14
C ARG A 102 6.68 4.29 -5.17
N ALA A 103 7.86 3.68 -5.03
CA ALA A 103 8.33 2.62 -5.91
C ALA A 103 7.46 1.35 -5.77
N ILE A 104 7.13 0.94 -4.55
CA ILE A 104 6.23 -0.19 -4.27
C ILE A 104 4.84 0.06 -4.87
N LEU A 105 4.31 1.28 -4.75
CA LEU A 105 3.06 1.65 -5.42
C LEU A 105 3.17 1.49 -6.94
N GLU A 106 4.28 1.91 -7.56
CA GLU A 106 4.48 1.76 -9.01
C GLU A 106 4.52 0.28 -9.44
N TYR A 107 5.15 -0.57 -8.61
CA TYR A 107 5.14 -2.00 -8.82
C TYR A 107 3.72 -2.57 -8.79
N PHE A 108 2.88 -2.16 -7.82
CA PHE A 108 1.48 -2.57 -7.77
C PHE A 108 0.70 -2.08 -8.99
N ARG A 109 0.91 -0.82 -9.41
CA ARG A 109 0.28 -0.26 -10.63
C ARG A 109 0.62 -1.09 -11.88
N LYS A 110 1.90 -1.45 -12.04
CA LYS A 110 2.37 -2.28 -13.15
C LYS A 110 1.71 -3.65 -13.17
N LEU A 111 1.56 -4.30 -12.01
CA LEU A 111 0.92 -5.61 -11.91
C LEU A 111 -0.60 -5.57 -12.11
N ASP A 112 -1.25 -4.48 -11.67
CA ASP A 112 -2.69 -4.27 -11.85
C ASP A 112 -3.04 -3.80 -13.28
N GLY A 113 -2.05 -3.58 -14.15
CA GLY A 113 -2.28 -3.07 -15.51
C GLY A 113 -2.81 -1.64 -15.53
N ALA A 114 -2.61 -0.88 -14.46
CA ALA A 114 -3.00 0.52 -14.39
C ALA A 114 -2.18 1.32 -15.41
N SER A 115 -2.86 2.18 -16.18
CA SER A 115 -2.21 3.13 -17.11
C SER A 115 -1.75 4.41 -16.40
#